data_AF-A0A8I1MF76-F1
#
_entry.id   AF-A0A8I1MF76-F1
#
_cell.length_a   1.000
_cell.length_b   1.000
_cell.length_c   1.000
_cell.angle_alpha   90.00
_cell.angle_beta   90.00
_cell.angle_gamma   90.00
#
_symmetry.space_group_name_H-M   'P 1'
#
loop_
_entity.id
_entity.type
_entity.pdbx_description
1 polymer ?
#
loop_
_entity_poly.entity_id
_entity_poly.type
_entity_poly.pdbx_seq_one_letter_code
_entity_poly.pdbx_strand_id
1 'polypeptide(L)'
;MNRHEFSSQNLHILITLAVNQELSHKTLVDWCSLYIHETDEGDNQNLLLNDKAIDVILDIDAQWELFLSNTFTLSELQTLNLDLIKIPVQWLKDWLEKL
;
A
#
# COMPACT_ATOMS: atom_id res chain seq x y z
N MET A 1 6.67 -10.02 -13.43
CA MET A 1 5.73 -9.78 -12.33
C MET A 1 4.55 -9.01 -12.91
N ASN A 2 3.37 -9.64 -12.99
CA ASN A 2 2.16 -8.93 -13.39
C ASN A 2 1.78 -8.01 -12.22
N ARG A 3 1.74 -6.69 -12.45
CA ARG A 3 1.43 -5.71 -11.38
C ARG A 3 0.00 -5.82 -10.84
N HIS A 4 -0.84 -6.66 -11.44
CA HIS A 4 -2.25 -6.83 -11.11
C HIS A 4 -2.57 -8.18 -10.45
N GLU A 5 -1.58 -9.00 -10.12
CA GLU A 5 -1.83 -10.26 -9.43
C GLU A 5 -1.74 -10.08 -7.92
N PHE A 6 -2.85 -10.28 -7.21
CA PHE A 6 -2.91 -10.18 -5.75
C PHE A 6 -2.41 -11.46 -5.08
N SER A 7 -1.28 -11.38 -4.39
CA SER A 7 -0.72 -12.48 -3.59
C SER A 7 0.14 -11.96 -2.44
N SER A 8 0.27 -12.74 -1.37
CA SER A 8 1.15 -12.38 -0.24
C SER A 8 2.61 -12.21 -0.68
N GLN A 9 3.05 -12.99 -1.67
CA GLN A 9 4.39 -12.86 -2.24
C GLN A 9 4.58 -11.53 -2.97
N ASN A 10 3.59 -11.11 -3.77
CA ASN A 10 3.67 -9.84 -4.48
C ASN A 10 3.64 -8.66 -3.50
N LEU A 11 2.82 -8.71 -2.45
CA LEU A 11 2.83 -7.71 -1.39
C LEU A 11 4.21 -7.61 -0.72
N HIS A 12 4.81 -8.73 -0.32
CA HIS A 12 6.15 -8.74 0.26
C HIS A 12 7.20 -8.13 -0.68
N ILE A 13 7.15 -8.45 -1.98
CA ILE A 13 8.05 -7.87 -2.99
C ILE A 13 7.83 -6.36 -3.08
N LEU A 14 6.58 -5.88 -3.20
CA LEU A 14 6.28 -4.46 -3.33
C LEU A 14 6.75 -3.65 -2.12
N ILE A 15 6.52 -4.15 -0.90
CA ILE A 15 7.01 -3.48 0.31
C ILE A 15 8.55 -3.49 0.35
N THR A 16 9.20 -4.59 -0.03
CA THR A 16 10.67 -4.66 -0.11
C THR A 16 11.23 -3.63 -1.11
N LEU A 17 10.62 -3.51 -2.28
CA LEU A 17 11.01 -2.50 -3.28
C LEU A 17 10.80 -1.07 -2.76
N ALA A 18 9.71 -0.83 -2.02
CA ALA A 18 9.46 0.47 -1.39
C ALA A 18 10.50 0.80 -0.31
N VAL A 19 10.88 -0.17 0.55
CA VAL A 19 11.96 -0.02 1.54
C VAL A 19 13.28 0.36 0.87
N ASN A 20 13.59 -0.29 -0.26
CA ASN A 20 14.80 -0.04 -1.03
C ASN A 20 14.73 1.23 -1.90
N GLN A 21 13.60 1.94 -1.89
CA GLN A 21 13.34 3.14 -2.71
C GLN A 21 13.37 2.87 -4.23
N GLU A 22 13.10 1.63 -4.63
CA GLU A 22 12.99 1.20 -6.03
C GLU A 22 11.55 1.30 -6.56
N LEU A 23 10.59 1.51 -5.66
CA LEU A 23 9.17 1.71 -5.93
C LEU A 23 8.68 2.96 -5.17
N SER A 24 7.88 3.82 -5.80
CA SER A 24 7.26 4.92 -5.06
C SER A 24 6.32 4.36 -3.99
N HIS A 25 6.28 5.00 -2.81
CA HIS A 25 5.38 4.56 -1.75
C HIS A 25 3.92 4.69 -2.20
N LYS A 26 3.63 5.68 -3.07
CA LYS A 26 2.33 5.82 -3.72
C LYS A 26 1.94 4.63 -4.60
N THR A 27 2.88 4.06 -5.36
CA THR A 27 2.60 2.86 -6.17
C THR A 27 2.24 1.65 -5.30
N LEU A 28 2.91 1.50 -4.14
CA LEU A 28 2.54 0.45 -3.16
C LEU A 28 1.12 0.67 -2.63
N VAL A 29 0.78 1.91 -2.26
CA VAL A 29 -0.55 2.26 -1.76
C VAL A 29 -1.61 2.02 -2.83
N ASP A 30 -1.38 2.46 -4.07
CA ASP A 30 -2.34 2.25 -5.18
C ASP A 30 -2.63 0.78 -5.43
N TRP A 31 -1.63 -0.08 -5.28
CA TRP A 31 -1.82 -1.53 -5.36
C TRP A 31 -2.71 -2.06 -4.23
N CYS A 32 -2.54 -1.53 -3.00
CA CYS A 32 -3.35 -1.87 -1.84
C CYS A 32 -4.80 -1.35 -2.00
N SER A 33 -4.99 -0.10 -2.40
CA SER A 33 -6.31 0.50 -2.63
C SER A 33 -7.08 -0.21 -3.75
N LEU A 34 -6.38 -0.62 -4.82
CA LEU A 34 -6.99 -1.38 -5.91
C LEU A 34 -7.50 -2.75 -5.42
N TYR A 35 -6.71 -3.46 -4.59
CA TYR A 35 -7.16 -4.71 -3.98
C TYR A 35 -8.46 -4.51 -3.19
N ILE A 36 -8.49 -3.50 -2.30
CA ILE A 36 -9.65 -3.23 -1.44
C ILE A 36 -10.90 -2.96 -2.29
N HIS A 37 -10.75 -2.10 -3.31
CA HIS A 37 -11.83 -1.79 -4.23
C HIS A 37 -12.35 -3.03 -4.99
N GLU A 38 -11.46 -3.87 -5.50
CA GLU A 38 -11.85 -5.11 -6.21
C GLU A 38 -12.49 -6.14 -5.28
N THR A 39 -12.16 -6.16 -3.99
CA THR A 39 -12.80 -7.04 -3.00
C THR A 39 -14.14 -6.53 -2.49
N ASP A 40 -14.32 -5.21 -2.42
CA ASP A 40 -15.60 -4.61 -2.00
C ASP A 40 -16.68 -4.77 -3.08
N GLU A 41 -16.29 -4.78 -4.37
CA GLU A 41 -17.22 -4.85 -5.50
C GLU A 41 -17.61 -6.29 -5.93
N GLY A 42 -16.96 -7.33 -5.41
CA GLY A 42 -17.26 -8.70 -5.83
C GLY A 42 -16.64 -9.79 -4.96
N ASP A 43 -17.33 -10.94 -4.92
CA ASP A 43 -17.00 -12.17 -4.21
C ASP A 43 -15.75 -12.83 -4.82
N ASN A 44 -14.59 -12.17 -4.69
CA ASN A 44 -13.33 -12.58 -5.30
C ASN A 44 -12.70 -13.68 -4.43
N GLN A 45 -13.27 -14.88 -4.53
CA GLN A 45 -12.90 -16.09 -3.78
C GLN A 45 -11.49 -16.65 -4.10
N ASN A 46 -10.64 -15.92 -4.85
CA ASN A 46 -9.34 -16.39 -5.34
C ASN A 46 -8.19 -15.44 -4.98
N LEU A 47 -8.10 -15.06 -3.71
CA LEU A 47 -6.99 -14.23 -3.27
C LEU A 47 -5.92 -15.13 -2.66
N LEU A 48 -4.76 -15.20 -3.30
CA LEU A 48 -3.54 -15.82 -2.78
C LEU A 48 -2.94 -15.02 -1.60
N LEU A 49 -3.80 -14.32 -0.86
CA LEU A 49 -3.49 -13.47 0.27
C LEU A 49 -4.03 -14.16 1.53
N ASN A 50 -3.14 -14.38 2.49
CA ASN A 50 -3.55 -14.82 3.82
C ASN A 50 -4.11 -13.64 4.64
N ASP A 51 -4.82 -13.93 5.73
CA ASP A 51 -5.45 -12.91 6.59
C ASP A 51 -4.47 -11.82 7.03
N LYS A 52 -3.21 -12.19 7.35
CA LYS A 52 -2.16 -11.24 7.74
C LYS A 52 -1.81 -10.26 6.62
N ALA A 53 -1.75 -10.74 5.38
CA ALA A 53 -1.47 -9.89 4.23
C ALA A 53 -2.62 -8.94 3.94
N ILE A 54 -3.86 -9.39 4.16
CA ILE A 54 -5.06 -8.55 4.07
C ILE A 54 -5.01 -7.45 5.16
N ASP A 55 -4.70 -7.81 6.40
CA ASP A 55 -4.55 -6.84 7.49
C ASP A 55 -3.48 -5.78 7.17
N VAL A 56 -2.34 -6.21 6.60
CA VAL A 56 -1.28 -5.29 6.17
C VAL A 56 -1.73 -4.38 5.03
N ILE A 57 -2.49 -4.89 4.05
CA ILE A 57 -3.04 -4.08 2.95
C ILE A 57 -3.97 -2.99 3.50
N LEU A 58 -4.88 -3.35 4.39
CA LEU A 58 -5.81 -2.41 5.01
C LEU A 58 -5.08 -1.35 5.85
N ASP A 59 -4.05 -1.76 6.59
CA ASP A 59 -3.23 -0.84 7.38
C ASP A 59 -2.43 0.12 6.47
N ILE A 60 -1.86 -0.35 5.36
CA ILE A 60 -1.15 0.51 4.39
C ILE A 60 -2.06 1.61 3.85
N ASP A 61 -3.26 1.24 3.39
CA ASP A 61 -4.25 2.18 2.83
C ASP A 61 -4.69 3.22 3.87
N ALA A 62 -5.06 2.77 5.07
CA ALA A 62 -5.48 3.65 6.15
C ALA A 62 -4.36 4.59 6.63
N GLN A 63 -3.13 4.07 6.82
CA GLN A 63 -2.01 4.88 7.28
C GLN A 63 -1.58 5.93 6.25
N TRP A 64 -1.73 5.64 4.95
CA TRP A 64 -1.46 6.63 3.91
C TRP A 64 -2.39 7.84 4.02
N GLU A 65 -3.69 7.62 4.08
CA GLU A 65 -4.68 8.70 4.22
C GLU A 65 -4.50 9.49 5.53
N LEU A 66 -4.24 8.78 6.64
CA LEU A 66 -3.92 9.42 7.92
C LEU A 66 -2.63 10.24 7.85
N PHE A 67 -1.60 9.75 7.19
CA PHE A 67 -0.35 10.48 7.04
C PHE A 67 -0.55 11.75 6.21
N LEU A 68 -1.23 11.66 5.06
CA LEU A 68 -1.48 12.82 4.21
C LEU A 68 -2.30 13.90 4.91
N SER A 69 -3.41 13.51 5.54
CA SER A 69 -4.31 14.43 6.23
C SER A 69 -3.69 15.12 7.43
N ASN A 70 -2.74 14.47 8.11
CA ASN A 70 -2.02 15.05 9.26
C ASN A 70 -0.79 15.87 8.86
N THR A 71 -0.23 15.64 7.66
CA THR A 71 1.04 16.26 7.24
C THR A 71 0.82 17.46 6.32
N PHE A 72 -0.21 17.40 5.46
CA PHE A 72 -0.43 18.39 4.42
C PHE A 72 -1.82 19.02 4.54
N THR A 73 -1.90 20.29 4.20
CA THR A 73 -3.17 20.97 4.04
C THR A 73 -3.85 20.54 2.73
N LEU A 74 -5.18 20.73 2.64
CA LEU A 74 -5.93 20.44 1.42
C LEU A 74 -5.37 21.18 0.19
N SER A 75 -4.93 22.43 0.35
CA SER A 75 -4.36 23.22 -0.76
C SER A 75 -3.03 22.65 -1.25
N GLU A 76 -2.23 22.07 -0.36
CA GLU A 76 -0.97 21.43 -0.74
C GLU A 76 -1.25 20.11 -1.46
N LEU A 77 -2.17 19.28 -0.93
CA LEU A 77 -2.53 18.00 -1.56
C LEU A 77 -3.04 18.15 -3.00
N GLN A 78 -3.67 19.28 -3.34
CA GLN A 78 -4.13 19.56 -4.71
C GLN A 78 -3.00 19.83 -5.72
N THR A 79 -1.80 20.18 -5.25
CA THR A 79 -0.67 20.59 -6.11
C THR A 79 0.55 19.69 -5.96
N LEU A 80 0.60 18.87 -4.91
CA LEU A 80 1.69 17.94 -4.64
C LEU A 80 1.71 16.77 -5.63
N ASN A 81 2.93 16.40 -6.03
CA ASN A 81 3.16 15.13 -6.68
C ASN A 81 3.25 14.02 -5.62
N LEU A 82 2.19 13.21 -5.49
CA LEU A 82 2.10 12.15 -4.49
C LEU A 82 3.16 11.06 -4.65
N ASP A 83 3.71 10.85 -5.85
CA ASP A 83 4.79 9.87 -6.08
C ASP A 83 6.10 10.23 -5.36
N LEU A 84 6.28 11.49 -4.98
CA LEU A 84 7.47 11.97 -4.29
C LEU A 84 7.33 11.88 -2.76
N ILE A 85 6.14 11.60 -2.25
CA ILE A 85 5.87 11.53 -0.81
C ILE A 85 6.41 10.22 -0.25
N LYS A 86 7.13 10.32 0.87
CA LYS A 86 7.67 9.18 1.60
C LYS A 86 7.05 9.10 2.99
N ILE A 87 6.23 8.07 3.20
CA ILE A 87 5.85 7.64 4.56
C ILE A 87 7.06 7.12 5.36
N PRO A 88 6.98 7.08 6.70
CA PRO A 88 8.06 6.58 7.54
C PRO A 88 8.52 5.18 7.14
N VAL A 89 9.83 5.02 6.89
CA VAL A 89 10.42 3.72 6.48
C VAL A 89 10.22 2.64 7.53
N GLN A 90 10.09 3.02 8.82
CA GLN A 90 9.83 2.06 9.88
C GLN A 90 8.49 1.34 9.68
N TRP A 91 7.44 2.02 9.19
CA TRP A 91 6.16 1.38 8.91
C TRP A 91 6.28 0.27 7.86
N LEU A 92 7.05 0.52 6.80
CA LEU A 92 7.33 -0.48 5.77
C LEU A 92 8.03 -1.72 6.35
N LYS A 93 8.98 -1.53 7.27
CA LYS A 93 9.68 -2.63 7.94
C LYS A 93 8.74 -3.39 8.87
N ASP A 94 7.93 -2.68 9.66
CA ASP A 94 6.96 -3.28 10.56
C ASP A 94 5.91 -4.11 9.79
N TRP A 95 5.50 -3.65 8.60
CA TRP A 95 4.64 -4.42 7.71
C TRP A 95 5.32 -5.67 7.17
N LEU A 96 6.60 -5.61 6.79
CA LEU A 96 7.35 -6.82 6.39
C LEU A 96 7.48 -7.83 7.52
N GLU A 97 7.64 -7.39 8.77
CA GLU A 97 7.73 -8.29 9.93
C GLU A 97 6.39 -8.98 10.26
N LYS A 98 5.27 -8.38 9.86
CA LYS A 98 3.92 -8.94 10.06
C LYS A 98 3.54 -10.00 9.02
N LEU A 99 4.15 -9.95 7.83
CA LEU A 99 3.90 -10.87 6.70
C LEU A 99 4.58 -12.22 6.89
#